data_AF-A0A7V9L3G3-F1
#
_entry.id   AF-A0A7V9L3G3-F1
#
_cell.length_a   1.000
_cell.length_b   1.000
_cell.length_c   1.000
_cell.angle_alpha   90.00
_cell.angle_beta   90.00
_cell.angle_gamma   90.00
#
_symmetry.space_group_name_H-M   'P 1'
#
loop_
_entity.id
_entity.type
_entity.pdbx_description
1 polymer ?
#
loop_
_entity_poly.entity_id
_entity_poly.type
_entity_poly.pdbx_seq_one_letter_code
_entity_poly.pdbx_strand_id
1 'polypeptide(L)'
;MHPGGDAGSRARRCTIDPRRGTLKAVISPNMTARGKQLGVLFGLLVVFAMPKKVECGHPNSGTCTHKASFNRVCTPWELEPFGFYLIEKLASSDVGFAYSSGEDCR
;
A
#
# COMPACT_ATOMS: atom_id res chain seq x y z
N MET A 1 6.98 -45.17 -13.22
CA MET A 1 5.66 -44.77 -12.67
C MET A 1 5.91 -43.74 -11.58
N HIS A 2 5.35 -42.55 -11.77
CA HIS A 2 5.43 -41.34 -10.93
C HIS A 2 4.29 -41.37 -9.86
N PRO A 3 4.09 -40.36 -8.99
CA PRO A 3 4.27 -40.42 -7.53
C PRO A 3 2.98 -40.13 -6.71
N GLY A 4 3.04 -40.09 -5.38
CA GLY A 4 2.06 -39.44 -4.50
C GLY A 4 2.75 -39.04 -3.19
N GLY A 5 2.83 -37.77 -2.77
CA GLY A 5 1.70 -36.88 -2.42
C GLY A 5 1.27 -37.25 -0.99
N ASP A 6 1.42 -36.46 0.07
CA ASP A 6 1.05 -35.06 0.19
C ASP A 6 1.85 -34.32 1.27
N ALA A 7 2.39 -33.18 0.86
CA ALA A 7 2.82 -32.11 1.76
C ALA A 7 1.57 -31.41 2.31
N GLY A 8 1.14 -31.81 3.51
CA GLY A 8 0.07 -31.17 4.28
C GLY A 8 0.48 -29.80 4.81
N SER A 9 0.55 -28.83 3.90
CA SER A 9 0.74 -27.41 4.19
C SER A 9 -0.43 -26.90 5.05
N ARG A 10 -0.22 -26.81 6.37
CA ARG A 10 -1.13 -26.11 7.29
C ARG A 10 -1.08 -24.62 6.97
N ALA A 11 -1.97 -24.20 6.08
CA ALA A 11 -2.37 -22.81 5.92
C ALA A 11 -2.90 -22.31 7.28
N ARG A 12 -2.01 -21.69 8.07
CA ARG A 12 -2.40 -20.87 9.21
C ARG A 12 -3.15 -19.68 8.65
N ARG A 13 -4.47 -19.82 8.62
CA ARG A 13 -5.42 -18.76 8.34
C ARG A 13 -5.19 -17.70 9.42
N CYS A 14 -4.46 -16.64 9.10
CA CYS A 14 -4.37 -15.45 9.93
C CYS A 14 -5.76 -14.81 9.95
N THR A 15 -6.61 -15.26 10.87
CA THR A 15 -7.84 -14.57 11.21
C THR A 15 -7.44 -13.28 11.92
N ILE A 16 -7.37 -12.20 11.15
CA ILE A 16 -7.28 -10.84 11.69
C ILE A 16 -8.57 -10.62 12.48
N ASP A 17 -8.48 -10.65 13.81
CA ASP A 17 -9.58 -10.33 14.70
C ASP A 17 -9.89 -8.83 14.58
N PRO A 18 -11.06 -8.44 14.03
CA PRO A 18 -11.41 -7.04 13.82
C PRO A 18 -11.67 -6.28 15.13
N ARG A 19 -11.63 -6.94 16.30
CA ARG A 19 -11.86 -6.31 17.61
C ARG A 19 -10.60 -5.85 18.33
N ARG A 20 -9.39 -6.16 17.82
CA ARG A 20 -8.11 -5.73 18.42
C ARG A 20 -7.60 -4.43 17.79
N GLY A 21 -8.27 -3.33 18.11
CA GLY A 21 -7.77 -2.03 17.69
C GLY A 21 -8.72 -0.86 17.88
N THR A 22 -9.42 -0.74 19.01
CA THR A 22 -9.86 0.60 19.42
C THR A 22 -8.62 1.42 19.70
N LEU A 23 -8.15 2.15 18.68
CA LEU A 23 -7.25 3.27 18.83
C LEU A 23 -7.98 4.33 19.66
N LYS A 24 -7.98 4.17 20.99
CA LYS A 24 -8.30 5.29 21.88
C LYS A 24 -7.20 6.31 21.64
N ALA A 25 -7.55 7.40 20.97
CA ALA A 25 -6.70 8.57 20.93
C ALA A 25 -6.35 8.93 22.39
N VAL A 26 -5.09 8.72 22.77
CA VAL A 26 -4.55 9.15 24.06
C VAL A 26 -4.41 10.66 23.95
N ILE A 27 -5.53 11.35 24.07
CA ILE A 27 -5.56 12.80 24.18
C ILE A 27 -5.25 13.10 25.64
N SER A 28 -3.96 13.25 25.95
CA SER A 28 -3.54 13.73 27.26
C SER A 28 -4.19 15.11 27.49
N PRO A 29 -5.00 15.28 28.56
CA PRO A 29 -5.79 16.49 28.77
C PRO A 29 -4.93 17.74 29.02
N ASN A 30 -3.62 17.56 29.24
CA ASN A 30 -2.67 18.61 29.60
C ASN A 30 -1.72 19.02 28.45
N MET A 31 -2.16 18.91 27.19
CA MET A 31 -1.38 19.43 26.04
C MET A 31 -1.74 20.88 25.74
N THR A 32 -0.71 21.70 25.55
CA THR A 32 -0.87 23.08 25.03
C THR A 32 -1.49 23.06 23.63
N ALA A 33 -2.20 24.12 23.25
CA ALA A 33 -2.82 24.23 21.92
C ALA A 33 -1.81 24.03 20.78
N ARG A 34 -0.57 24.52 20.95
CA ARG A 34 0.55 24.29 20.03
C ARG A 34 0.95 22.82 19.93
N GLY A 35 0.98 22.10 21.07
CA GLY A 35 1.27 20.67 21.08
C GLY A 35 0.25 19.85 20.31
N LYS A 36 -1.04 20.20 20.41
CA LYS A 36 -2.11 19.54 19.63
C LYS A 36 -1.96 19.79 18.13
N GLN A 37 -1.66 21.03 17.73
CA GLN A 37 -1.43 21.39 16.33
C GLN A 37 -0.25 20.62 15.74
N LEU A 38 0.89 20.58 16.45
CA LEU A 38 2.05 19.80 16.02
C LEU A 38 1.72 18.30 15.92
N GLY A 39 1.02 17.74 16.92
CA GLY A 39 0.61 16.34 16.90
C GLY A 39 -0.24 15.98 15.67
N VAL A 40 -1.22 16.82 15.34
CA VAL A 40 -2.04 16.65 14.13
C VAL A 40 -1.18 16.77 12.86
N LEU A 41 -0.31 17.78 12.79
CA LEU A 41 0.57 18.00 11.64
C LEU A 41 1.48 16.80 11.40
N PHE A 42 2.17 16.31 12.43
CA PHE A 42 3.01 15.12 12.35
C PHE A 42 2.21 13.87 11.98
N GLY A 43 1.00 13.71 12.55
CA GLY A 43 0.11 12.62 12.18
C GLY A 43 -0.23 12.63 10.68
N LEU A 44 -0.57 13.79 10.13
CA LEU A 44 -0.84 13.94 8.69
C LEU A 44 0.40 13.63 7.85
N LEU A 45 1.57 14.15 8.23
CA LEU A 45 2.82 13.87 7.51
C LEU A 45 3.13 12.37 7.45
N VAL A 46 2.93 11.65 8.56
CA VAL A 46 3.12 10.19 8.60
C VAL A 46 2.14 9.49 7.66
N VAL A 47 0.86 9.88 7.67
CA VAL A 47 -0.15 9.29 6.77
C VAL A 47 0.22 9.53 5.31
N PHE A 48 0.64 10.74 4.93
CA PHE A 48 1.05 11.05 3.56
C PHE A 48 2.34 10.35 3.13
N ALA A 49 3.24 10.04 4.06
CA ALA A 49 4.46 9.29 3.81
C ALA A 49 4.26 7.77 3.80
N MET A 50 3.06 7.26 4.14
CA MET A 50 2.83 5.81 4.14
C MET A 50 2.95 5.23 2.73
N PRO A 51 3.65 4.10 2.57
CA PRO A 51 3.79 3.45 1.28
C PRO A 51 2.45 2.82 0.86
N LYS A 52 1.93 3.25 -0.30
CA LYS A 52 0.78 2.66 -0.97
C LYS A 52 1.26 1.93 -2.21
N LYS A 53 0.94 0.63 -2.32
CA LYS A 53 1.14 -0.12 -3.57
C LYS A 53 0.09 0.29 -4.59
N VAL A 54 0.51 0.75 -5.75
CA VAL A 54 -0.32 1.11 -6.89
C VAL A 54 0.01 0.14 -8.01
N GLU A 55 -1.00 -0.53 -8.53
CA GLU A 55 -0.83 -1.38 -9.72
C GLU A 55 -0.78 -0.46 -10.94
N CYS A 56 0.09 -0.76 -11.90
CA CYS A 56 0.26 -0.02 -13.14
C CYS A 56 0.91 1.37 -13.01
N GLY A 57 1.62 1.60 -11.89
CA GLY A 57 2.38 2.82 -11.60
C GLY A 57 1.50 3.98 -11.20
N HIS A 58 0.69 4.47 -12.14
CA HIS A 58 -0.17 5.63 -11.96
C HIS A 58 -1.66 5.30 -12.16
N PRO A 59 -2.58 5.80 -11.31
CA PRO A 59 -4.01 5.48 -11.36
C PRO A 59 -4.78 5.88 -12.62
N ASN A 60 -4.22 6.71 -13.50
CA ASN A 60 -4.89 7.14 -14.75
C ASN A 60 -4.16 6.68 -16.02
N SER A 61 -3.16 5.79 -15.90
CA SER A 61 -2.58 5.12 -17.05
C SER A 61 -3.60 4.09 -17.56
N GLY A 62 -4.51 4.51 -18.43
CA GLY A 62 -5.57 3.65 -18.99
C GLY A 62 -5.06 2.41 -19.72
N THR A 63 -3.74 2.25 -19.86
CA THR A 63 -3.06 1.12 -20.48
C THR A 63 -2.09 0.48 -19.48
N CYS A 64 -2.59 -0.46 -18.69
CA CYS A 64 -1.72 -1.37 -17.95
C CYS A 64 -1.24 -2.46 -18.90
N THR A 65 -0.03 -2.31 -19.43
CA THR A 65 0.53 -3.28 -20.37
C THR A 65 1.00 -4.49 -19.58
N HIS A 66 0.12 -5.47 -19.38
CA HIS A 66 0.51 -6.76 -18.84
C HIS A 66 1.47 -7.43 -19.83
N LYS A 67 2.73 -7.60 -19.44
CA LYS A 67 3.70 -8.32 -20.28
C LYS A 67 3.47 -9.80 -20.08
N ALA A 68 3.11 -10.48 -21.17
CA ALA A 68 3.15 -11.94 -21.21
C ALA A 68 4.63 -12.35 -21.38
N SER A 69 5.26 -12.82 -20.30
CA SER A 69 6.62 -13.35 -20.34
C SER A 69 6.57 -14.81 -19.94
N PHE A 70 7.04 -15.71 -20.82
CA PHE A 70 7.09 -17.16 -20.57
C PHE A 70 5.78 -17.76 -20.01
N ASN A 71 4.65 -17.45 -20.66
CA ASN A 71 3.32 -17.97 -20.30
C ASN A 71 2.77 -17.49 -18.93
N ARG A 72 3.32 -16.40 -18.37
CA ARG A 72 2.84 -15.75 -17.14
C ARG A 72 2.41 -14.32 -17.43
N VAL A 73 1.43 -13.84 -16.67
CA VAL A 73 0.94 -12.46 -16.76
C VAL A 73 1.69 -11.63 -15.72
N CYS A 74 2.61 -10.80 -16.17
CA CYS A 74 3.34 -9.86 -15.31
C CYS A 74 2.60 -8.52 -15.25
N THR A 75 2.27 -8.08 -14.04
CA THR A 75 1.62 -6.80 -13.77
C THR A 75 2.61 -5.86 -13.11
N PRO A 76 2.94 -4.71 -13.73
CA PRO A 76 3.82 -3.73 -13.11
C PRO A 76 3.15 -3.12 -11.88
N TRP A 77 3.95 -2.82 -10.85
CA TRP A 77 3.50 -2.15 -9.63
C TRP A 77 4.52 -1.12 -9.18
N GLU A 78 4.04 -0.10 -8.48
CA GLU A 78 4.86 0.93 -7.84
C GLU A 78 4.42 1.10 -6.39
N LEU A 79 5.37 1.40 -5.51
CA LEU A 79 5.16 1.74 -4.12
C LEU A 79 5.36 3.24 -3.99
N GLU A 80 4.28 3.99 -3.84
CA GLU A 80 4.30 5.44 -3.80
C GLU A 80 3.91 5.95 -2.41
N PRO A 81 4.39 7.12 -1.97
CA PRO A 81 3.83 7.77 -0.80
C PRO A 81 2.36 8.09 -1.06
N PHE A 82 1.48 7.81 -0.08
CA PHE A 82 0.03 8.05 -0.21
C PHE A 82 -0.31 9.48 -0.64
N GLY A 83 0.50 10.47 -0.24
CA GLY A 83 0.35 11.85 -0.70
C GLY A 83 0.54 12.03 -2.21
N PHE A 84 1.52 11.36 -2.81
CA PHE A 84 1.75 11.42 -4.26
C PHE A 84 0.60 10.75 -5.00
N TYR A 85 0.18 9.57 -4.57
CA TYR A 85 -1.00 8.90 -5.12
C TYR A 85 -2.25 9.79 -5.14
N LEU A 86 -2.48 10.57 -4.07
CA LEU A 86 -3.61 11.52 -4.01
C LEU A 86 -3.45 12.69 -4.97
N ILE A 87 -2.26 13.27 -5.06
CA ILE A 87 -1.97 14.35 -6.02
C ILE A 87 -2.19 13.86 -7.44
N GLU A 88 -1.69 12.68 -7.76
CA GLU A 88 -1.84 12.03 -9.06
C GLU A 88 -3.30 11.74 -9.44
N LYS A 89 -4.11 11.30 -8.46
CA LYS A 89 -5.56 11.15 -8.63
C LYS A 89 -6.26 12.47 -8.93
N LEU A 90 -5.87 13.55 -8.26
CA LEU A 90 -6.51 14.86 -8.40
C LEU A 90 -6.04 15.61 -9.65
N ALA A 91 -4.75 15.56 -9.94
CA ALA A 91 -4.10 16.27 -11.04
C ALA A 91 -4.21 15.52 -12.37
N SER A 92 -4.62 14.25 -12.36
CA SER A 92 -4.61 13.36 -13.55
C SER A 92 -3.28 13.39 -14.30
N SER A 93 -2.20 13.65 -13.58
CA SER A 93 -0.84 13.82 -14.08
C SER A 93 0.07 12.89 -13.30
N ASP A 94 0.98 12.22 -14.00
CA ASP A 94 1.99 11.35 -13.43
C ASP A 94 3.12 12.19 -12.83
N VAL A 95 3.41 12.01 -11.54
CA VAL A 95 4.50 12.73 -10.85
C VAL A 95 5.79 11.88 -10.89
N GLY A 96 5.70 10.60 -11.25
CA GLY A 96 6.84 9.70 -11.46
C GLY A 96 7.65 9.43 -10.20
N PHE A 97 7.03 9.48 -9.01
CA PHE A 97 7.72 9.31 -7.74
C PHE A 97 7.27 8.03 -7.01
N ALA A 98 8.13 7.02 -7.07
CA ALA A 98 7.95 5.78 -6.34
C ALA A 98 9.15 5.51 -5.40
N TYR A 99 8.86 5.00 -4.20
CA TYR A 99 9.87 4.41 -3.32
C TYR A 99 10.50 3.15 -3.92
N SER A 100 9.71 2.39 -4.70
CA SER A 100 10.15 1.17 -5.37
C SER A 100 9.16 0.81 -6.46
N SER A 101 9.63 0.16 -7.53
CA SER A 101 8.81 -0.38 -8.60
C SER A 101 9.24 -1.80 -8.92
N GLY A 102 8.34 -2.57 -9.53
CA GLY A 102 8.61 -3.94 -9.93
C GLY A 102 7.49 -4.55 -10.76
N GLU A 103 7.58 -5.86 -11.01
CA GLU A 103 6.58 -6.62 -11.73
C GLU A 103 6.14 -7.81 -10.86
N ASP A 104 4.83 -8.06 -10.77
CA ASP A 104 4.25 -9.22 -10.10
C ASP A 104 3.74 -10.18 -11.18
N CYS A 105 4.43 -11.31 -11.35
CA CYS A 105 4.14 -12.30 -12.37
C CYS A 105 3.38 -13.48 -11.77
N ARG A 106 2.17 -13.75 -12.26
CA ARG A 106 1.33 -14.88 -11.84
C ARG A 106 1.09 -15.85 -12.98
#